data_AF-F9RVC3-F1
#
_entry.id   AF-F9RVC3-F1
#
_cell.length_a   1.000
_cell.length_b   1.000
_cell.length_c   1.000
_cell.angle_alpha   90.00
_cell.angle_beta   90.00
_cell.angle_gamma   90.00
#
_symmetry.space_group_name_H-M   'P 1'
#
loop_
_entity.id
_entity.type
_entity.pdbx_description
1 polymer ?
#
loop_
_entity_poly.entity_id
_entity_poly.type
_entity_poly.pdbx_seq_one_letter_code
_entity_poly.pdbx_strand_id
1 'polypeptide(L)'
;MSKLLGGLASLAVGLLIFAGYVTLFSNEWYLRYSSEMLIILFGQVPSVESWISDADFIDIQLVFTLIQALILSGVLAMVFSLLLAMFNGLIRYVHFAILGVFIGFMYFVSPVLVTFATSGVLSKGAVPNPVLTQPLVDALVWYLPFVIAIFISANIKRRQLAQAAQRSWFH
;
A
#
# COMPACT_ATOMS: atom_id res chain seq x y z
N MET A 1 22.66 -8.30 21.68
CA MET A 1 22.61 -6.94 21.08
C MET A 1 22.43 -6.97 19.56
N SER A 2 23.21 -7.75 18.80
CA SER A 2 23.12 -7.81 17.32
C SER A 2 21.73 -8.14 16.75
N LYS A 3 20.98 -9.08 17.38
CA LYS A 3 19.60 -9.41 16.95
C LYS A 3 18.62 -8.26 17.11
N LEU A 4 18.80 -7.45 18.16
CA LEU A 4 17.93 -6.33 18.49
C LEU A 4 18.22 -5.14 17.55
N LEU A 5 19.51 -4.88 17.29
CA LEU A 5 19.95 -3.92 16.27
C LEU A 5 19.46 -4.32 14.86
N GLY A 6 19.53 -5.61 14.50
CA GLY A 6 19.00 -6.10 13.22
C GLY A 6 17.48 -5.94 13.10
N GLY A 7 16.73 -6.17 14.18
CA GLY A 7 15.30 -5.91 14.24
C GLY A 7 14.96 -4.42 14.08
N LEU A 8 15.66 -3.54 14.81
CA LEU A 8 15.48 -2.09 14.72
C LEU A 8 15.85 -1.54 13.34
N ALA A 9 16.94 -2.01 12.74
CA ALA A 9 17.33 -1.62 11.38
C ALA A 9 16.27 -2.05 10.36
N SER A 10 15.74 -3.27 10.47
CA SER A 10 14.65 -3.76 9.62
C SER A 10 13.37 -2.93 9.80
N LEU A 11 13.04 -2.56 11.03
CA LEU A 11 11.91 -1.66 11.32
C LEU A 11 12.11 -0.29 10.69
N ALA A 12 13.30 0.30 10.80
CA ALA A 12 13.64 1.57 10.17
C ALA A 12 13.52 1.48 8.64
N VAL A 13 13.97 0.38 8.01
CA VAL A 13 13.78 0.14 6.57
C VAL A 13 12.29 0.10 6.20
N GLY A 14 11.46 -0.56 7.01
CA GLY A 14 10.01 -0.60 6.83
C GLY A 14 9.36 0.80 6.90
N LEU A 15 9.78 1.61 7.87
CA LEU A 15 9.31 3.00 7.97
C LEU A 15 9.80 3.86 6.80
N LEU A 16 11.07 3.70 6.40
CA LEU A 16 11.67 4.46 5.29
C LEU A 16 10.98 4.16 3.97
N ILE A 17 10.68 2.89 3.68
CA ILE A 17 10.01 2.54 2.42
C ILE A 17 8.56 3.03 2.40
N PHE A 18 7.88 3.03 3.55
CA PHE A 18 6.55 3.63 3.67
C PHE A 18 6.60 5.15 3.52
N ALA A 19 7.56 5.83 4.15
CA ALA A 19 7.75 7.27 3.97
C ALA A 19 8.08 7.62 2.51
N GLY A 20 8.89 6.81 1.84
CA GLY A 20 9.18 6.92 0.41
C GLY A 20 7.92 6.76 -0.44
N TYR A 21 7.07 5.77 -0.12
CA TYR A 21 5.76 5.61 -0.76
C TYR A 21 4.90 6.87 -0.63
N VAL A 22 4.71 7.36 0.60
CA VAL A 22 3.89 8.55 0.89
C VAL A 22 4.43 9.76 0.14
N THR A 23 5.75 9.97 0.15
CA THR A 23 6.40 11.11 -0.51
C THR A 23 6.26 11.08 -2.02
N LEU A 24 6.33 9.89 -2.64
CA LEU A 24 6.16 9.74 -4.08
C LEU A 24 4.69 9.88 -4.48
N PHE A 25 3.78 9.30 -3.70
CA PHE A 25 2.36 9.34 -3.99
C PHE A 25 1.74 10.74 -3.79
N SER A 26 2.28 11.53 -2.86
CA SER A 26 1.87 12.92 -2.66
C SER A 26 2.49 13.90 -3.66
N ASN A 27 3.38 13.42 -4.55
CA ASN A 27 4.09 14.31 -5.46
C ASN A 27 3.25 14.66 -6.69
N GLU A 28 3.11 15.96 -6.96
CA GLU A 28 2.28 16.47 -8.05
C GLU A 28 2.71 15.94 -9.43
N TRP A 29 4.01 15.76 -9.68
CA TRP A 29 4.47 15.25 -10.98
C TRP A 29 3.94 13.83 -11.23
N TYR A 30 3.92 12.98 -10.19
CA TYR A 30 3.47 11.59 -10.31
C TYR A 30 1.97 11.55 -10.57
N LEU A 31 1.20 12.26 -9.75
CA LEU A 31 -0.26 12.33 -9.87
C LEU A 31 -0.69 12.92 -11.21
N ARG A 32 -0.05 14.00 -11.66
CA ARG A 32 -0.37 14.62 -12.95
C ARG A 32 -0.04 13.70 -14.12
N TYR A 33 1.20 13.21 -14.21
CA TYR A 33 1.62 12.41 -15.35
C TYR A 33 0.84 11.09 -15.45
N SER A 34 0.62 10.42 -14.32
CA SER A 34 -0.16 9.19 -14.28
C SER A 34 -1.63 9.43 -14.63
N SER A 35 -2.22 10.54 -14.20
CA SER A 35 -3.59 10.92 -14.59
C SER A 35 -3.69 11.18 -16.09
N GLU A 36 -2.75 11.94 -16.67
CA GLU A 36 -2.70 12.20 -18.12
C GLU A 36 -2.59 10.88 -18.91
N MET A 37 -1.73 9.94 -18.49
CA MET A 37 -1.66 8.61 -19.11
C MET A 37 -2.95 7.82 -18.97
N LEU A 38 -3.60 7.83 -17.81
CA LEU A 38 -4.86 7.11 -17.61
C LEU A 38 -5.96 7.70 -18.50
N ILE A 39 -6.08 9.02 -18.59
CA ILE A 39 -7.04 9.70 -19.48
C ILE A 39 -6.80 9.27 -20.93
N ILE A 40 -5.55 9.24 -21.40
CA ILE A 40 -5.22 8.81 -22.77
C ILE A 40 -5.61 7.34 -23.00
N LEU A 41 -5.27 6.44 -22.06
CA LEU A 41 -5.57 5.01 -22.18
C LEU A 41 -7.08 4.73 -22.16
N PHE A 42 -7.80 5.38 -21.25
CA PHE A 42 -9.25 5.23 -21.12
C PHE A 42 -10.02 5.92 -22.26
N GLY A 43 -9.51 7.04 -22.79
CA GLY A 43 -10.08 7.73 -23.95
C GLY A 43 -9.96 6.96 -25.27
N GLN A 44 -9.16 5.89 -25.32
CA GLN A 44 -9.11 4.98 -26.47
C GLN A 44 -10.20 3.91 -26.45
N VAL A 45 -11.00 3.82 -25.38
CA VAL A 45 -12.05 2.81 -25.22
C VAL A 45 -13.43 3.47 -25.38
N PRO A 46 -14.15 3.23 -26.49
CA PRO A 46 -15.42 3.92 -26.80
C PRO A 46 -16.52 3.75 -25.73
N SER A 47 -16.47 2.69 -24.94
CA SER A 47 -17.45 2.41 -23.88
C SER A 47 -17.16 3.11 -22.56
N VAL A 48 -16.00 3.75 -22.41
CA VAL A 48 -15.62 4.43 -21.17
C VAL A 48 -16.26 5.80 -21.07
N GLU A 49 -16.42 6.54 -22.18
CA GLU A 49 -17.17 7.80 -22.19
C GLU A 49 -18.61 7.62 -21.69
N SER A 50 -19.30 6.53 -22.10
CA SER A 50 -20.64 6.18 -21.59
C SER A 50 -20.65 5.74 -20.12
N TRP A 51 -19.54 5.17 -19.62
CA TRP A 51 -19.41 4.80 -18.21
C TRP A 51 -19.13 6.03 -17.33
N ILE A 52 -18.38 7.00 -17.85
CA ILE A 52 -18.09 8.27 -17.21
C ILE A 52 -19.37 9.11 -17.03
N SER A 53 -20.29 9.06 -17.99
CA SER A 53 -21.53 9.83 -17.93
C SER A 53 -22.58 9.24 -16.97
N ASP A 54 -22.52 7.95 -16.67
CA ASP A 54 -23.58 7.22 -15.94
C ASP A 54 -23.19 6.79 -14.50
N ALA A 55 -21.94 6.98 -14.08
CA ALA A 55 -21.45 6.49 -12.78
C ALA A 55 -21.69 7.50 -11.64
N ASP A 56 -22.88 7.45 -11.03
CA ASP A 56 -23.28 8.30 -9.89
C ASP A 56 -22.71 7.87 -8.52
N PHE A 57 -21.94 6.77 -8.41
CA PHE A 57 -21.55 6.18 -7.11
C PHE A 57 -20.05 5.90 -6.92
N ILE A 58 -19.26 5.80 -7.99
CA ILE A 58 -17.80 5.67 -7.90
C ILE A 58 -17.21 6.83 -8.70
N ASP A 59 -16.74 7.84 -7.99
CA ASP A 59 -16.00 8.94 -8.57
C ASP A 59 -14.82 8.37 -9.37
N ILE A 60 -14.76 8.66 -10.66
CA ILE A 60 -13.68 8.19 -11.54
C ILE A 60 -12.30 8.60 -11.00
N GLN A 61 -12.24 9.70 -10.26
CA GLN A 61 -11.04 10.15 -9.58
C GLN A 61 -10.55 9.11 -8.55
N LEU A 62 -11.46 8.44 -7.85
CA LEU A 62 -11.13 7.39 -6.89
C LEU A 62 -10.59 6.14 -7.59
N VAL A 63 -11.15 5.78 -8.76
CA VAL A 63 -10.63 4.68 -9.60
C VAL A 63 -9.23 4.99 -10.09
N PHE A 64 -9.00 6.20 -10.61
CA PHE A 64 -7.68 6.63 -11.08
C PHE A 64 -6.66 6.62 -9.95
N THR A 65 -7.04 7.16 -8.79
CA THR A 65 -6.22 7.15 -7.58
C THR A 65 -5.88 5.72 -7.15
N LEU A 66 -6.84 4.79 -7.21
CA LEU A 66 -6.59 3.38 -6.89
C LEU A 66 -5.61 2.73 -7.87
N ILE A 67 -5.76 2.98 -9.18
CA ILE A 67 -4.82 2.45 -10.19
C ILE A 67 -3.42 3.01 -9.95
N GLN A 68 -3.30 4.32 -9.70
CA GLN A 68 -2.04 4.97 -9.35
C GLN A 68 -1.42 4.36 -8.09
N ALA A 69 -2.23 4.13 -7.06
CA ALA A 69 -1.77 3.53 -5.81
C ALA A 69 -1.27 2.09 -6.04
N LEU A 70 -2.00 1.29 -6.82
CA LEU A 70 -1.63 -0.08 -7.19
C LEU A 70 -0.31 -0.14 -7.96
N ILE A 71 -0.13 0.71 -8.97
CA ILE A 71 1.08 0.75 -9.80
C ILE A 71 2.29 1.12 -8.93
N LEU A 72 2.21 2.22 -8.17
CA LEU A 72 3.32 2.65 -7.31
C LEU A 72 3.63 1.60 -6.23
N SER A 73 2.58 0.98 -5.67
CA SER A 73 2.72 -0.11 -4.70
C SER A 73 3.48 -1.28 -5.29
N GLY A 74 3.14 -1.69 -6.51
CA GLY A 74 3.84 -2.75 -7.23
C GLY A 74 5.32 -2.42 -7.45
N VAL A 75 5.62 -1.22 -7.95
CA VAL A 75 7.00 -0.76 -8.20
C VAL A 75 7.82 -0.76 -6.91
N LEU A 76 7.33 -0.15 -5.84
CA LEU A 76 8.07 -0.12 -4.57
C LEU A 76 8.15 -1.49 -3.89
N ALA A 77 7.14 -2.35 -4.04
CA ALA A 77 7.23 -3.72 -3.57
C ALA A 77 8.28 -4.54 -4.34
N MET A 78 8.46 -4.30 -5.65
CA MET A 78 9.56 -4.89 -6.42
C MET A 78 10.92 -4.41 -5.91
N VAL A 79 11.08 -3.10 -5.65
CA VAL A 79 12.30 -2.53 -5.07
C VAL A 79 12.57 -3.15 -3.69
N PHE A 80 11.56 -3.26 -2.84
CA PHE A 80 11.67 -3.92 -1.54
C PHE A 80 12.09 -5.39 -1.65
N SER A 81 11.47 -6.12 -2.57
CA SER A 81 11.76 -7.52 -2.85
C SER A 81 13.20 -7.72 -3.33
N LEU A 82 13.71 -6.78 -4.14
CA LEU A 82 15.11 -6.74 -4.57
C LEU A 82 16.05 -6.47 -3.38
N LEU A 83 15.74 -5.48 -2.54
CA LEU A 83 16.50 -5.20 -1.32
C LEU A 83 16.57 -6.43 -0.40
N LEU A 84 15.44 -7.12 -0.20
CA LEU A 84 15.42 -8.36 0.56
C LEU A 84 16.31 -9.44 -0.06
N ALA A 85 16.32 -9.57 -1.39
CA ALA A 85 17.16 -10.53 -2.08
C ALA A 85 18.67 -10.21 -1.96
N MET A 86 19.03 -8.92 -1.95
CA MET A 86 20.43 -8.49 -1.77
C MET A 86 20.90 -8.68 -0.32
N PHE A 87 20.02 -8.47 0.66
CA PHE A 87 20.36 -8.53 2.08
C PHE A 87 19.68 -9.70 2.77
N ASN A 88 20.26 -10.90 2.69
CA ASN A 88 19.75 -12.11 3.36
C ASN A 88 19.54 -11.92 4.88
N GLY A 89 20.34 -11.06 5.53
CA GLY A 89 20.14 -10.70 6.93
C GLY A 89 18.82 -9.97 7.20
N LEU A 90 18.32 -9.20 6.25
CA LEU A 90 17.04 -8.47 6.33
C LEU A 90 15.86 -9.43 6.26
N ILE A 91 15.93 -10.50 5.45
CA ILE A 91 14.87 -11.53 5.37
C ILE A 91 14.62 -12.17 6.75
N ARG A 92 15.68 -12.40 7.53
CA ARG A 92 15.56 -12.96 8.89
C ARG A 92 14.72 -12.09 9.82
N TYR A 93 14.77 -10.78 9.64
CA TYR A 93 14.07 -9.78 10.46
C TYR A 93 12.92 -9.11 9.70
N VAL A 94 12.44 -9.69 8.60
CA VAL A 94 11.46 -9.04 7.70
C VAL A 94 10.15 -8.67 8.39
N HIS A 95 9.75 -9.40 9.43
CA HIS A 95 8.56 -9.07 10.24
C HIS A 95 8.64 -7.68 10.88
N PHE A 96 9.84 -7.24 11.24
CA PHE A 96 10.04 -5.88 11.75
C PHE A 96 9.89 -4.83 10.65
N ALA A 97 10.30 -5.12 9.41
CA ALA A 97 10.02 -4.24 8.28
C ALA A 97 8.53 -4.17 7.96
N ILE A 98 7.82 -5.31 7.98
CA ILE A 98 6.35 -5.35 7.86
C ILE A 98 5.71 -4.51 8.98
N LEU A 99 6.18 -4.67 10.22
CA LEU A 99 5.69 -3.89 11.36
C LEU A 99 5.96 -2.38 11.15
N GLY A 100 7.12 -2.00 10.65
CA GLY A 100 7.43 -0.60 10.32
C GLY A 100 6.46 -0.03 9.29
N VAL A 101 6.20 -0.76 8.20
CA VAL A 101 5.20 -0.37 7.19
C VAL A 101 3.80 -0.27 7.79
N PHE A 102 3.42 -1.22 8.66
CA PHE A 102 2.13 -1.20 9.33
C PHE A 102 1.98 -0.03 10.31
N ILE A 103 3.03 0.32 11.05
CA ILE A 103 3.04 1.50 11.92
C ILE A 103 2.85 2.77 11.08
N GLY A 104 3.56 2.89 9.96
CA GLY A 104 3.39 4.00 9.02
C GLY A 104 1.95 4.08 8.49
N PHE A 105 1.37 2.95 8.08
CA PHE A 105 -0.02 2.87 7.65
C PHE A 105 -1.00 3.32 8.74
N MET A 106 -0.84 2.79 9.95
CA MET A 106 -1.70 3.14 11.08
C MET A 106 -1.56 4.61 11.46
N TYR A 107 -0.39 5.23 11.30
CA TYR A 107 -0.20 6.66 11.54
C TYR A 107 -1.16 7.52 10.69
N PHE A 108 -1.38 7.16 9.42
CA PHE A 108 -2.29 7.89 8.53
C PHE A 108 -3.75 7.44 8.64
N VAL A 109 -4.01 6.15 8.86
CA VAL A 109 -5.38 5.61 8.88
C VAL A 109 -6.05 5.76 10.25
N SER A 110 -5.31 5.70 11.36
CA SER A 110 -5.92 5.73 12.70
C SER A 110 -6.75 6.99 12.99
N PRO A 111 -6.29 8.22 12.67
CA PRO A 111 -7.09 9.42 12.93
C PRO A 111 -8.46 9.35 12.25
N VAL A 112 -8.47 8.91 11.00
CA VAL A 112 -9.68 8.79 10.18
C VAL A 112 -10.58 7.66 10.71
N LEU A 113 -9.97 6.53 11.08
CA LEU A 113 -10.68 5.40 11.67
C LEU A 113 -11.35 5.78 13.00
N VAL A 114 -10.66 6.57 13.84
CA VAL A 114 -11.23 7.08 15.11
C VAL A 114 -12.40 8.00 14.82
N THR A 115 -12.26 8.95 13.89
CA THR A 115 -13.38 9.84 13.52
C THR A 115 -14.59 9.05 13.01
N PHE A 116 -14.35 8.04 12.17
CA PHE A 116 -15.38 7.14 11.68
C PHE A 116 -16.05 6.35 12.82
N ALA A 117 -15.27 5.78 13.75
CA ALA A 117 -15.80 5.02 14.88
C ALA A 117 -16.63 5.90 15.83
N THR A 118 -16.16 7.12 16.12
CA THR A 118 -16.86 8.06 17.00
C THR A 118 -18.10 8.69 16.35
N SER A 119 -18.25 8.59 15.04
CA SER A 119 -19.40 9.15 14.31
C SER A 119 -20.74 8.46 14.59
N GLY A 120 -20.71 7.31 15.27
CA GLY A 120 -21.90 6.55 15.66
C GLY A 120 -22.51 5.69 14.55
N VAL A 121 -21.93 5.68 13.34
CA VAL A 121 -22.35 4.83 12.20
C VAL A 121 -22.42 3.35 12.59
N LEU A 122 -21.42 2.84 13.30
CA LEU A 122 -21.37 1.45 13.76
C LEU A 122 -22.37 1.12 14.89
N SER A 123 -22.81 2.14 15.64
CA SER A 123 -23.63 1.95 16.86
C SER A 123 -25.13 2.16 16.65
N LYS A 124 -25.54 2.86 15.59
CA LYS A 124 -26.94 3.30 15.42
C LYS A 124 -27.66 2.68 14.22
N GLY A 125 -27.03 1.75 13.50
CA GLY A 125 -27.58 1.19 12.26
C GLY A 125 -27.92 2.28 11.22
N ALA A 126 -27.29 3.45 11.36
CA ALA A 126 -27.54 4.59 10.50
C ALA A 126 -26.92 4.34 9.11
N VAL A 127 -27.62 4.75 8.06
CA VAL A 127 -27.10 4.74 6.69
C VAL A 127 -25.74 5.47 6.71
N PRO A 128 -24.66 4.86 6.21
CA PRO A 128 -23.34 5.46 6.25
C PRO A 128 -23.39 6.83 5.57
N ASN A 129 -23.07 7.88 6.33
CA ASN A 129 -22.99 9.22 5.77
C ASN A 129 -21.72 9.30 4.91
N PRO A 130 -21.83 9.58 3.59
CA PRO A 130 -20.69 9.65 2.68
C PRO A 130 -19.60 10.59 3.18
N VAL A 131 -19.97 11.70 3.85
CA VAL A 131 -19.03 12.68 4.42
C VAL A 131 -18.08 12.06 5.47
N LEU A 132 -18.51 11.00 6.14
CA LEU A 132 -17.73 10.32 7.20
C LEU A 132 -17.04 9.05 6.70
N THR A 133 -17.60 8.37 5.69
CA THR A 133 -17.00 7.17 5.09
C THR A 133 -15.94 7.50 4.05
N GLN A 134 -16.10 8.58 3.30
CA GLN A 134 -15.24 8.88 2.16
C GLN A 134 -13.78 9.16 2.55
N PRO A 135 -13.48 9.90 3.63
CA PRO A 135 -12.09 10.06 4.09
C PRO A 135 -11.43 8.74 4.46
N LEU A 136 -12.20 7.78 5.01
CA LEU A 136 -11.68 6.45 5.35
C LEU A 136 -11.41 5.64 4.09
N VAL A 137 -12.34 5.67 3.13
CA VAL A 137 -12.15 5.02 1.82
C VAL A 137 -10.93 5.59 1.11
N ASP A 138 -10.78 6.91 1.08
CA ASP A 138 -9.64 7.59 0.44
C ASP A 138 -8.32 7.17 1.10
N ALA A 139 -8.25 7.20 2.44
CA ALA A 139 -7.07 6.75 3.16
C ALA A 139 -6.74 5.28 2.89
N LEU A 140 -7.75 4.41 2.80
CA LEU A 140 -7.55 3.00 2.47
C LEU A 140 -7.09 2.83 1.01
N VAL A 141 -7.68 3.54 0.05
CA VAL A 141 -7.25 3.52 -1.36
C VAL A 141 -5.80 3.97 -1.49
N TRP A 142 -5.40 5.00 -0.74
CA TRP A 142 -4.04 5.53 -0.77
C TRP A 142 -3.02 4.57 -0.15
N TYR A 143 -3.30 3.95 1.00
CA TYR A 143 -2.22 3.27 1.74
C TYR A 143 -2.34 1.75 1.81
N LEU A 144 -3.55 1.20 1.71
CA LEU A 144 -3.78 -0.24 1.86
C LEU A 144 -3.11 -1.09 0.75
N PRO A 145 -3.18 -0.71 -0.54
CA PRO A 145 -2.52 -1.48 -1.60
C PRO A 145 -1.02 -1.68 -1.35
N PHE A 146 -0.35 -0.66 -0.83
CA PHE A 146 1.09 -0.70 -0.54
C PHE A 146 1.41 -1.68 0.59
N VAL A 147 0.67 -1.62 1.69
CA VAL A 147 0.83 -2.53 2.83
C VAL A 147 0.66 -3.98 2.39
N ILE A 148 -0.37 -4.26 1.59
CA ILE A 148 -0.63 -5.59 1.05
C ILE A 148 0.53 -6.04 0.15
N ALA A 149 0.99 -5.20 -0.77
CA ALA A 149 2.07 -5.51 -1.69
C ALA A 149 3.39 -5.84 -0.96
N ILE A 150 3.74 -5.07 0.08
CA ILE A 150 4.90 -5.34 0.93
C ILE A 150 4.73 -6.63 1.71
N PHE A 151 3.56 -6.86 2.31
CA PHE A 151 3.27 -8.08 3.07
C PHE A 151 3.41 -9.33 2.20
N ILE A 152 2.84 -9.32 1.00
CA ILE A 152 2.94 -10.43 0.05
C ILE A 152 4.41 -10.64 -0.35
N SER A 153 5.11 -9.59 -0.75
CA SER A 153 6.50 -9.67 -1.20
C SER A 153 7.44 -10.21 -0.12
N ALA A 154 7.29 -9.73 1.12
CA ALA A 154 8.02 -10.20 2.28
C ALA A 154 7.80 -11.70 2.55
N ASN A 155 6.53 -12.14 2.51
CA ASN A 155 6.18 -13.53 2.77
C ASN A 155 6.66 -14.47 1.66
N ILE A 156 6.59 -14.05 0.40
CA ILE A 156 7.14 -14.81 -0.74
C ILE A 156 8.65 -15.01 -0.54
N LYS A 157 9.40 -13.94 -0.25
CA LYS A 157 10.85 -14.01 -0.05
C LYS A 157 11.23 -14.87 1.16
N ARG A 158 10.48 -14.77 2.26
CA ARG A 158 10.69 -15.62 3.44
C ARG A 158 10.49 -17.11 3.11
N ARG A 159 9.45 -17.44 2.34
CA ARG A 159 9.19 -18.83 1.88
C ARG A 159 10.31 -19.34 0.97
N GLN A 160 10.77 -18.52 0.02
CA GLN A 160 11.88 -18.87 -0.87
C GLN A 160 13.17 -19.18 -0.09
N LEU A 161 13.50 -18.38 0.92
CA LEU A 161 14.68 -18.60 1.74
C LEU A 161 14.59 -19.89 2.58
N ALA A 162 13.41 -20.17 3.15
CA ALA A 162 13.19 -21.41 3.89
C ALA A 162 13.33 -22.66 3.00
N GLN A 163 12.81 -22.61 1.77
CA GLN A 163 12.94 -23.71 0.80
C GLN A 163 14.39 -23.90 0.33
N ALA A 164 15.13 -22.81 0.09
CA ALA A 164 16.54 -22.89 -0.28
C ALA A 164 17.39 -23.53 0.84
N ALA A 165 17.11 -23.18 2.10
CA ALA A 165 17.76 -23.79 3.25
C ALA A 165 17.41 -25.29 3.40
N GLN A 166 16.19 -25.72 3.06
CA GLN A 166 15.85 -27.14 3.06
C GLN A 166 16.60 -27.92 1.97
N ARG A 167 16.72 -27.37 0.76
CA ARG A 167 17.44 -28.01 -0.36
C ARG A 167 18.94 -28.18 -0.08
N SER A 168 19.56 -27.24 0.63
CA SER A 168 20.99 -27.33 0.96
C SER A 168 21.31 -28.41 2.00
N TRP A 169 20.32 -28.96 2.70
CA TRP A 169 20.52 -30.07 3.65
C TRP A 169 20.47 -31.45 2.97
N PHE A 170 20.01 -31.53 1.72
CA PHE A 170 19.93 -32.77 0.95
C PHE A 170 21.10 -32.93 -0.05
N HIS A 171 22.11 -32.06 0.03
CA HIS A 171 23.38 -32.12 -0.71
C HIS A 171 24.54 -32.15 0.28
#